data_AF-A0A7Y4MHN6-F1
#
_entry.id   AF-A0A7Y4MHN6-F1
#
_cell.length_a   1.000
_cell.length_b   1.000
_cell.length_c   1.000
_cell.angle_alpha   90.00
_cell.angle_beta   90.00
_cell.angle_gamma   90.00
#
_symmetry.space_group_name_H-M   'P 1'
#
loop_
_entity.id
_entity.type
_entity.pdbx_description
1 polymer ?
#
loop_
_entity_poly.entity_id
_entity_poly.type
_entity_poly.pdbx_seq_one_letter_code
_entity_poly.pdbx_strand_id
1 'polypeptide(L)'
;MDFSVGLISFVAGVIMTLCGVNAYRGRWRTWLQPGLIPRVDSYVGLGLLFGGIGFALAPLAALLADVNAPRPLTVVAVGMTMTGILLWLLSTAWLPRFMRPAWVRAEQDAPSRPPGSDDRP
;
A
#
# COMPACT_ATOMS: atom_id res chain seq x y z
N MET A 1 10.28 -22.34 -8.80
CA MET A 1 8.97 -21.69 -9.08
C MET A 1 8.70 -21.77 -10.58
N ASP A 2 7.49 -22.09 -11.04
CA ASP A 2 7.21 -22.09 -12.49
C ASP A 2 7.39 -20.67 -13.05
N PHE A 3 8.12 -20.55 -14.17
CA PHE A 3 8.43 -19.27 -14.80
C PHE A 3 7.19 -18.39 -15.02
N SER A 4 6.08 -19.02 -15.44
CA SER A 4 4.78 -18.37 -15.63
C SER A 4 4.24 -17.76 -14.34
N VAL A 5 4.34 -18.47 -13.21
CA VAL A 5 3.85 -17.98 -11.90
C VAL A 5 4.72 -16.83 -11.40
N GLY A 6 6.03 -16.89 -11.62
CA GLY A 6 6.97 -15.81 -11.29
C GLY A 6 6.69 -14.54 -12.09
N LEU A 7 6.47 -14.68 -13.39
CA LEU A 7 6.14 -13.56 -14.27
C LEU A 7 4.78 -12.93 -13.93
N ILE A 8 3.76 -13.74 -13.68
CA ILE A 8 2.42 -13.26 -13.27
C ILE A 8 2.52 -12.47 -11.96
N SER A 9 3.25 -12.99 -10.98
CA SER A 9 3.44 -12.34 -9.67
C SER A 9 4.17 -11.00 -9.82
N PHE A 10 5.20 -10.96 -10.67
CA PHE A 10 5.94 -9.74 -10.96
C PHE A 10 5.07 -8.68 -11.63
N VAL A 11 4.34 -9.05 -12.69
CA VAL A 11 3.45 -8.13 -13.43
C VAL A 11 2.34 -7.62 -12.52
N ALA A 12 1.70 -8.50 -11.74
CA ALA A 12 0.69 -8.10 -10.75
C ALA A 12 1.27 -7.12 -9.72
N GLY A 13 2.48 -7.40 -9.21
CA GLY A 13 3.19 -6.52 -8.29
C GLY A 13 3.48 -5.13 -8.87
N VAL A 14 3.93 -5.06 -10.13
CA VAL A 14 4.16 -3.79 -10.84
C VAL A 14 2.86 -3.01 -11.01
N ILE A 15 1.77 -3.65 -11.44
CA ILE A 15 0.46 -3.01 -11.60
C ILE A 15 -0.04 -2.47 -10.25
N MET A 16 0.02 -3.28 -9.19
CA MET A 16 -0.34 -2.86 -7.82
C MET A 16 0.50 -1.67 -7.36
N THR A 17 1.81 -1.68 -7.65
CA THR A 17 2.73 -0.57 -7.30
C THR A 17 2.32 0.71 -8.02
N LEU A 18 2.05 0.66 -9.33
CA LEU A 18 1.61 1.82 -10.11
C LEU A 18 0.27 2.37 -9.62
N CYS A 19 -0.68 1.48 -9.32
CA CYS A 19 -1.95 1.84 -8.68
C CYS A 19 -1.73 2.56 -7.35
N GLY A 20 -0.84 2.01 -6.50
CA GLY A 20 -0.45 2.61 -5.22
C GLY A 20 0.17 3.99 -5.39
N VAL A 21 1.10 4.17 -6.35
CA VAL A 21 1.70 5.49 -6.64
C VAL A 21 0.63 6.50 -7.07
N ASN A 22 -0.31 6.10 -7.92
CA ASN A 22 -1.41 6.96 -8.35
C ASN A 22 -2.37 7.33 -7.20
N ALA A 23 -2.61 6.38 -6.27
CA ALA A 23 -3.34 6.65 -5.04
C ALA A 23 -2.58 7.65 -4.15
N TYR A 24 -1.26 7.49 -3.98
CA TYR A 24 -0.41 8.44 -3.24
C TYR A 24 -0.39 9.84 -3.85
N ARG A 25 -0.49 9.96 -5.18
CA ARG A 25 -0.63 11.23 -5.90
C ARG A 25 -2.00 11.89 -5.74
N GLY A 26 -2.96 11.24 -5.09
CA GLY A 26 -4.29 11.78 -4.86
C GLY A 26 -5.17 11.76 -6.11
N ARG A 27 -4.81 10.99 -7.14
CA ARG A 27 -5.63 10.85 -8.37
C ARG A 27 -6.88 10.02 -8.12
N TRP A 28 -6.87 9.17 -7.09
CA TRP A 28 -7.97 8.26 -6.71
C TRP A 28 -8.46 8.52 -5.28
N ARG A 29 -8.86 9.76 -4.97
CA ARG A 29 -9.39 10.10 -3.63
C ARG A 29 -10.63 9.28 -3.25
N THR A 30 -11.43 8.90 -4.24
CA THR A 30 -12.63 8.05 -4.09
C THR A 30 -12.34 6.63 -3.59
N TRP A 31 -11.08 6.20 -3.56
CA TRP A 31 -10.69 4.90 -3.01
C TRP A 31 -10.53 4.92 -1.48
N LEU A 32 -10.64 6.10 -0.85
CA LEU A 32 -10.81 6.20 0.60
C LEU A 32 -12.22 5.71 0.94
N GLN A 33 -12.31 4.46 1.35
CA GLN A 33 -13.55 3.88 1.86
C GLN A 33 -13.53 3.89 3.40
N PRO A 34 -14.70 4.11 4.04
CA PRO A 34 -14.82 3.86 5.47
C PRO A 34 -14.42 2.40 5.73
N GLY A 35 -13.46 2.20 6.62
CA GLY A 35 -12.87 0.87 6.80
C GLY A 35 -13.76 -0.09 7.57
N LEU A 36 -13.29 -1.35 7.63
CA LEU A 36 -14.01 -2.46 8.28
C LEU A 36 -14.35 -2.18 9.76
N ILE A 37 -13.57 -1.31 10.41
CA ILE A 37 -13.80 -0.88 11.78
C ILE A 37 -14.52 0.47 11.74
N PRO A 38 -15.71 0.61 12.35
CA PRO A 38 -16.35 1.91 12.47
C PRO A 38 -15.41 2.88 13.21
N ARG A 39 -15.09 4.01 12.56
CA ARG A 39 -14.09 5.05 12.93
C ARG A 39 -12.67 4.87 12.41
N VAL A 40 -12.36 3.86 11.60
CA VAL A 40 -11.05 3.75 10.95
C VAL A 40 -11.21 3.73 9.44
N ASP A 41 -10.64 4.72 8.76
CA ASP A 41 -10.62 4.76 7.29
C ASP A 41 -9.75 3.64 6.73
N SER A 42 -10.24 2.91 5.72
CA SER A 42 -9.44 1.91 5.04
C SER A 42 -8.62 2.55 3.94
N TYR A 43 -7.32 2.25 3.93
CA TYR A 43 -6.36 2.80 2.99
C TYR A 43 -5.84 1.73 2.03
N VAL A 44 -6.72 0.85 1.56
CA VAL A 44 -6.37 -0.23 0.63
C VAL A 44 -5.58 0.29 -0.58
N GLY A 45 -5.98 1.46 -1.09
CA GLY A 45 -5.29 2.19 -2.15
C GLY A 45 -3.82 2.50 -1.86
N LEU A 46 -3.50 2.90 -0.63
CA LEU A 46 -2.13 3.19 -0.19
C LEU A 46 -1.36 1.90 0.07
N GLY A 47 -2.03 0.87 0.61
CA GLY A 47 -1.45 -0.45 0.81
C GLY A 47 -0.95 -1.10 -0.47
N LEU A 48 -1.66 -0.89 -1.59
CA LEU A 48 -1.31 -1.45 -2.89
C LEU A 48 0.12 -1.13 -3.32
N LEU A 49 0.68 0.00 -2.86
CA LEU A 49 2.08 0.33 -3.08
C LEU A 49 3.00 -0.69 -2.41
N PHE A 50 2.80 -0.92 -1.10
CA PHE A 50 3.66 -1.81 -0.31
C PHE A 50 3.45 -3.27 -0.68
N GLY A 51 2.19 -3.66 -0.90
CA GLY A 51 1.84 -5.00 -1.37
C GLY A 51 2.40 -5.27 -2.76
N GLY A 52 2.31 -4.30 -3.67
CA GLY A 52 2.87 -4.39 -5.02
C GLY A 52 4.39 -4.58 -5.03
N ILE A 53 5.11 -3.81 -4.20
CA ILE A 53 6.57 -3.98 -4.03
C ILE A 53 6.87 -5.39 -3.49
N GLY A 54 6.13 -5.86 -2.49
CA GLY A 54 6.28 -7.21 -1.96
C GLY A 54 6.05 -8.29 -3.03
N PHE A 55 4.96 -8.19 -3.79
CA PHE A 55 4.64 -9.13 -4.88
C PHE A 55 5.66 -9.10 -6.02
N ALA A 56 6.22 -7.92 -6.34
CA ALA A 56 7.27 -7.80 -7.35
C ALA A 56 8.60 -8.40 -6.89
N LEU A 57 8.89 -8.36 -5.59
CA LEU A 57 10.11 -8.94 -4.99
C LEU A 57 9.98 -10.44 -4.71
N ALA A 58 8.77 -10.98 -4.56
CA ALA A 58 8.53 -12.40 -4.32
C ALA A 58 9.23 -13.35 -5.33
N PRO A 59 9.11 -13.16 -6.66
CA PRO A 59 9.82 -14.00 -7.62
C PRO A 59 11.34 -13.81 -7.56
N LEU A 60 11.84 -12.62 -7.22
CA LEU A 60 13.26 -12.37 -7.01
C LEU A 60 13.78 -13.13 -5.78
N ALA A 61 13.04 -13.12 -4.67
CA ALA A 61 13.36 -13.87 -3.46
C ALA A 61 13.39 -15.39 -3.72
N ALA A 62 12.43 -15.89 -4.50
CA ALA A 62 12.39 -17.30 -4.91
C ALA A 62 13.61 -17.65 -5.79
N LEU A 63 13.94 -16.81 -6.76
CA LEU A 63 15.11 -17.02 -7.63
C LEU A 63 16.42 -17.01 -6.84
N LEU A 64 16.57 -16.10 -5.88
CA LEU A 64 17.74 -16.03 -4.99
C LEU A 64 17.88 -17.28 -4.09
N ALA A 65 16.76 -17.84 -3.65
CA ALA A 65 16.75 -19.11 -2.93
C ALA A 65 17.16 -20.29 -3.83
N ASP A 66 16.67 -20.33 -5.07
CA ASP A 66 16.95 -21.39 -6.04
C ASP A 66 18.44 -21.40 -6.49
N VAL A 67 19.06 -20.22 -6.67
CA VAL A 67 20.46 -20.13 -7.13
C VAL A 67 21.51 -20.22 -6.02
N ASN A 68 21.12 -20.57 -4.78
CA ASN A 68 22.01 -20.57 -3.61
C ASN A 68 22.79 -19.25 -3.44
N ALA A 69 22.11 -18.12 -3.62
CA ALA A 69 22.68 -16.81 -3.39
C ALA A 69 23.16 -16.65 -1.91
N PRO A 70 23.99 -15.63 -1.60
CA PRO A 70 24.40 -15.37 -0.23
C PRO A 70 23.19 -15.26 0.70
N ARG A 71 23.16 -16.08 1.76
CA ARG A 71 22.09 -16.09 2.78
C ARG A 71 21.59 -14.71 3.22
N PRO A 72 22.45 -13.71 3.53
CA PRO A 72 21.95 -12.39 3.94
C PRO A 72 21.09 -11.73 2.86
N LEU A 73 21.43 -11.91 1.58
CA LEU A 73 20.71 -11.30 0.47
C LEU A 73 19.32 -11.94 0.29
N THR A 74 19.23 -13.27 0.39
CA THR A 74 17.95 -13.99 0.38
C THR A 74 17.07 -13.60 1.57
N VAL A 75 17.65 -13.49 2.78
CA VAL A 75 16.91 -13.06 3.97
C VAL A 75 16.37 -11.64 3.82
N VAL A 76 17.14 -10.71 3.26
CA VAL A 76 16.68 -9.34 3.00
C VAL A 76 15.53 -9.32 1.99
N ALA A 77 15.64 -10.08 0.89
CA ALA A 77 14.59 -10.15 -0.13
C ALA A 77 13.28 -10.75 0.41
N VAL A 78 13.37 -11.83 1.18
CA VAL A 78 12.21 -12.46 1.85
C VAL A 78 11.62 -11.50 2.89
N GLY A 79 12.47 -10.83 3.69
CA GLY A 79 12.06 -9.86 4.70
C GLY A 79 11.31 -8.67 4.09
N MET A 80 11.79 -8.11 2.97
CA MET A 80 11.11 -7.06 2.23
C MET A 80 9.77 -7.52 1.67
N THR A 81 9.71 -8.75 1.13
CA THR A 81 8.47 -9.34 0.61
C THR A 81 7.41 -9.47 1.70
N MET A 82 7.78 -10.08 2.83
CA MET A 82 6.90 -10.22 4.00
C MET A 82 6.45 -8.86 4.54
N THR A 83 7.37 -7.91 4.66
CA THR A 83 7.06 -6.57 5.18
C THR A 83 6.10 -5.82 4.25
N GLY A 84 6.28 -5.91 2.93
CA GLY A 84 5.36 -5.33 1.95
C GLY A 84 3.94 -5.88 2.06
N ILE A 85 3.81 -7.21 2.21
CA ILE A 85 2.51 -7.88 2.39
C ILE A 85 1.87 -7.50 3.74
N LEU A 86 2.65 -7.48 4.83
CA LEU A 86 2.16 -7.09 6.15
C LEU A 86 1.69 -5.62 6.16
N LEU A 87 2.43 -4.71 5.51
CA LEU A 87 2.02 -3.32 5.37
C LEU A 87 0.75 -3.17 4.51
N TRP A 88 0.61 -3.98 3.46
CA TRP A 88 -0.63 -4.04 2.69
C TRP A 88 -1.81 -4.50 3.53
N LEU A 89 -1.67 -5.58 4.30
CA LEU A 89 -2.72 -6.04 5.23
C LEU A 89 -3.03 -4.97 6.29
N LEU A 90 -1.99 -4.37 6.88
CA LEU A 90 -2.15 -3.32 7.89
C LEU A 90 -2.90 -2.12 7.30
N SER A 91 -2.66 -1.75 6.04
CA SER A 91 -3.38 -0.66 5.37
C SER A 91 -4.90 -0.86 5.27
N THR A 92 -5.36 -2.12 5.28
CA THR A 92 -6.79 -2.43 5.20
C THR A 92 -7.51 -2.12 6.50
N ALA A 93 -6.81 -2.27 7.64
CA ALA A 93 -7.35 -2.08 8.98
C ALA A 93 -7.01 -0.70 9.54
N TRP A 94 -5.75 -0.25 9.41
CA TRP A 94 -5.25 1.00 9.97
C TRP A 94 -3.87 1.37 9.41
N LEU A 95 -3.71 2.58 8.85
CA LEU A 95 -2.39 3.07 8.41
C LEU A 95 -1.84 4.13 9.38
N PRO A 96 -0.58 4.05 9.85
CA PRO A 96 0.03 5.09 10.70
C PRO A 96 0.05 6.47 10.03
N ARG A 97 -0.08 7.55 10.82
CA ARG A 97 -0.14 8.94 10.30
C ARG A 97 1.07 9.34 9.46
N PHE A 98 2.25 8.78 9.74
CA PHE A 98 3.48 9.05 8.97
C PHE A 98 3.48 8.40 7.57
N MET A 99 2.72 7.33 7.37
CA MET A 99 2.62 6.65 6.07
C MET A 99 1.53 7.25 5.18
N ARG A 100 0.67 8.13 5.74
CA ARG A 100 -0.40 8.79 5.01
C ARG A 100 0.16 9.97 4.20
N PRO A 101 -0.18 10.10 2.91
CA PRO A 101 0.26 11.23 2.11
C PRO A 101 -0.31 12.55 2.65
N ALA A 102 0.32 13.67 2.28
CA ALA A 102 -0.05 15.00 2.78
C ALA A 102 -1.51 15.36 2.48
N TRP A 103 -2.04 14.93 1.32
CA TRP A 103 -3.42 15.21 0.93
C TRP A 103 -4.44 14.48 1.82
N VAL A 104 -4.19 13.22 2.21
CA VAL A 104 -5.06 12.48 3.14
C VAL A 104 -5.08 13.16 4.51
N ARG A 105 -3.92 13.59 5.00
CA ARG A 105 -3.83 14.30 6.27
C ARG A 105 -4.63 15.60 6.23
N ALA A 106 -4.53 16.36 5.14
CA ALA A 106 -5.31 17.59 4.95
C ALA A 106 -6.82 17.35 4.90
N GLU A 107 -7.28 16.23 4.33
CA GLU A 107 -8.71 15.88 4.27
C GLU A 107 -9.26 15.39 5.62
N GLN A 108 -8.43 14.75 6.45
CA GLN A 108 -8.80 14.32 7.81
C GLN A 108 -8.69 15.44 8.85
N ASP A 109 -7.74 16.35 8.67
CA ASP A 109 -7.55 17.52 9.54
C ASP A 109 -8.48 18.68 9.13
N ALA A 110 -9.16 18.61 7.97
CA ALA A 110 -10.19 19.56 7.56
C ALA A 110 -11.36 19.47 8.56
N PRO A 111 -11.52 20.44 9.47
CA PRO A 111 -12.59 20.39 10.44
C PRO A 111 -13.91 20.42 9.67
N SER A 112 -14.87 19.61 10.12
CA SER A 112 -16.28 19.75 9.78
C SER A 112 -16.69 21.21 9.93
N ARG A 113 -16.65 21.95 8.82
CA ARG A 113 -17.19 23.30 8.75
C ARG A 113 -18.65 23.18 9.18
N PRO A 114 -19.08 23.81 10.29
CA PRO A 114 -20.47 23.73 10.69
C PRO A 114 -21.31 24.29 9.53
N PRO A 115 -22.38 23.60 9.10
CA PRO A 115 -23.31 24.19 8.18
C PRO A 115 -24.01 25.34 8.92
N GLY A 116 -23.61 26.59 8.64
CA GLY A 116 -24.31 27.78 9.13
C GLY A 116 -23.47 28.88 9.78
N SER A 117 -22.32 29.25 9.23
CA SER A 117 -21.65 30.51 9.61
C SER A 117 -21.71 31.61 8.55
N ASP A 118 -22.48 31.41 7.48
CA ASP A 118 -22.92 32.52 6.61
C ASP A 118 -24.28 33.01 7.11
N ASP A 119 -24.27 33.58 8.31
CA ASP A 119 -25.36 34.43 8.77
C ASP A 119 -24.75 35.80 9.15
N ARG A 120 -24.88 36.71 8.19
CA ARG A 120 -25.10 38.17 8.31
C ARG A 120 -23.90 39.11 8.42
N PRO A 121 -24.12 40.41 8.10
CA PRO A 121 -25.36 41.06 7.64
C PRO A 121 -25.39 41.45 6.15
#